data_AF-A0A3A1PPZ5-F1
#
_entry.id   AF-A0A3A1PPZ5-F1
#
_cell.length_a   1.000
_cell.length_b   1.000
_cell.length_c   1.000
_cell.angle_alpha   90.00
_cell.angle_beta   90.00
_cell.angle_gamma   90.00
#
_symmetry.space_group_name_H-M   'P 1'
#
loop_
_entity.id
_entity.type
_entity.pdbx_description
1 polymer ?
#
loop_
_entity_poly.entity_id
_entity_poly.type
_entity_poly.pdbx_seq_one_letter_code
_entity_poly.pdbx_strand_id
1 'polypeptide(L)'
;MVIFTADSLALMLDLLKQADFKTNHFYFNNGHQQDQVVGLDIQYEDFECNGSFQRLETRYRLKLTNGERVEFWFNRGQMKINTIKASQPMADIGTPTQISQYNF
;
A
#
# COMPACT_ATOMS: atom_id res chain seq x y z
N MET A 1 11.69 1.17 17.38
CA MET A 1 11.21 2.20 16.44
C MET A 1 12.17 2.24 15.27
N VAL A 2 11.68 2.04 14.04
CA VAL A 2 12.49 2.08 12.81
C VAL A 2 11.86 3.04 11.82
N ILE A 3 12.66 3.92 11.23
CA ILE A 3 12.24 4.88 10.21
C ILE A 3 13.03 4.57 8.94
N PHE A 4 12.35 4.48 7.81
CA PHE A 4 12.97 4.17 6.52
C PHE A 4 12.36 5.00 5.40
N THR A 5 13.08 5.07 4.29
CA THR A 5 12.74 5.84 3.08
C THR A 5 12.54 4.91 1.88
N ALA A 6 12.17 5.47 0.74
CA ALA A 6 12.11 4.71 -0.51
C ALA A 6 13.44 4.00 -0.83
N ASP A 7 14.58 4.65 -0.64
CA ASP A 7 15.88 4.06 -1.01
C ASP A 7 16.27 2.84 -0.15
N SER A 8 15.81 2.81 1.11
CA SER A 8 16.08 1.72 2.06
C SER A 8 15.02 0.62 2.04
N LEU A 9 13.99 0.76 1.22
CA LEU A 9 12.82 -0.13 1.20
C LEU A 9 13.19 -1.55 0.78
N ALA A 10 14.13 -1.70 -0.15
CA ALA A 10 14.64 -3.01 -0.57
C ALA A 10 15.36 -3.75 0.58
N LEU A 11 16.13 -3.03 1.40
CA LEU A 11 16.82 -3.60 2.56
C LEU A 11 15.85 -3.94 3.70
N MET A 12 14.78 -3.16 3.82
CA MET A 12 13.76 -3.33 4.85
C MET A 12 12.76 -4.43 4.55
N LEU A 13 12.67 -4.90 3.30
CA LEU A 13 11.62 -5.82 2.86
C LEU A 13 11.58 -7.11 3.68
N ASP A 14 12.72 -7.77 3.87
CA ASP A 14 12.78 -9.03 4.62
C ASP A 14 12.36 -8.83 6.08
N LEU A 15 12.73 -7.69 6.66
CA LEU A 15 12.35 -7.33 8.01
C LEU A 15 10.84 -7.02 8.11
N LEU A 16 10.28 -6.33 7.13
CA LEU A 16 8.84 -6.02 7.06
C LEU A 16 7.98 -7.27 6.84
N LYS A 17 8.50 -8.30 6.14
CA LYS A 17 7.81 -9.58 5.95
C LYS A 17 7.69 -10.38 7.26
N GLN A 18 8.66 -10.23 8.15
CA GLN A 18 8.72 -10.94 9.44
C GLN A 18 8.17 -10.10 10.60
N ALA A 19 7.88 -8.83 10.35
CA ALA A 19 7.48 -7.87 11.36
C ALA A 19 6.08 -8.15 11.92
N ASP A 20 5.97 -8.09 13.24
CA ASP A 20 4.69 -7.86 13.89
C ASP A 20 4.45 -6.35 14.02
N PHE A 21 3.57 -5.82 13.16
CA PHE A 21 3.22 -4.40 13.09
C PHE A 21 2.40 -3.91 14.31
N LYS A 22 1.94 -4.79 15.20
CA LYS A 22 1.26 -4.38 16.44
C LYS A 22 2.24 -4.03 17.55
N THR A 23 3.38 -4.71 17.59
CA THR A 23 4.41 -4.54 18.63
C THR A 23 5.57 -3.67 18.15
N ASN A 24 5.93 -3.77 16.86
CA ASN A 24 7.01 -3.02 16.27
C ASN A 24 6.50 -1.78 15.52
N HIS A 25 7.04 -0.62 15.87
CA HIS A 25 6.70 0.64 15.24
C HIS A 25 7.64 0.96 14.07
N PHE A 26 7.09 0.90 12.87
CA PHE A 26 7.73 1.23 11.59
C PHE A 26 7.15 2.51 11.02
N TYR A 27 8.01 3.40 10.51
CA TYR A 27 7.60 4.64 9.87
C TYR A 27 8.22 4.76 8.49
N PHE A 28 7.38 5.07 7.51
CA PHE A 28 7.80 5.38 6.16
C PHE A 28 7.90 6.91 6.00
N ASN A 29 9.09 7.37 5.61
CA ASN A 29 9.36 8.77 5.32
C ASN A 29 9.39 8.97 3.80
N ASN A 30 8.44 9.76 3.28
CA ASN A 30 8.33 10.08 1.85
C ASN A 30 9.07 11.38 1.45
N GLY A 31 9.86 11.96 2.36
CA GLY A 31 10.59 13.22 2.19
C GLY A 31 9.82 14.46 2.64
N HIS A 32 8.48 14.36 2.78
CA HIS A 32 7.62 15.46 3.23
C HIS A 32 6.96 15.17 4.58
N GLN A 33 6.56 13.92 4.81
CA GLN A 33 5.90 13.45 6.02
C GLN A 33 6.38 12.06 6.40
N GLN A 34 6.16 11.72 7.67
CA GLN A 34 6.40 10.39 8.22
C GLN A 34 5.07 9.76 8.60
N ASP A 35 4.77 8.63 8.01
CA ASP A 35 3.54 7.88 8.27
C ASP A 35 3.89 6.50 8.84
N GLN A 36 3.14 6.08 9.86
CA GLN A 36 3.35 4.76 10.46
C GLN A 36 2.85 3.67 9.51
N VAL A 37 3.67 2.63 9.33
CA VAL A 37 3.31 1.44 8.58
C VAL A 37 2.54 0.48 9.50
N VAL A 38 1.33 0.12 9.10
CA VAL A 38 0.43 -0.77 9.85
C VAL A 38 0.34 -2.16 9.26
N GLY A 39 0.94 -2.38 8.09
CA GLY A 39 1.00 -3.69 7.47
C GLY A 39 1.67 -3.70 6.11
N LEU A 40 1.91 -4.92 5.63
CA LEU A 40 2.46 -5.22 4.31
C LEU A 40 1.56 -6.26 3.63
N ASP A 41 1.08 -5.96 2.42
CA ASP A 41 0.47 -6.96 1.54
C ASP A 41 1.45 -7.36 0.44
N ILE A 42 1.53 -8.66 0.18
CA ILE A 42 2.37 -9.22 -0.88
C ILE A 42 1.46 -9.72 -2.00
N GLN A 43 1.71 -9.27 -3.22
CA GLN A 43 1.01 -9.74 -4.40
C GLN A 43 1.82 -10.86 -5.06
N TYR A 44 1.13 -11.95 -5.32
CA TYR A 44 1.69 -13.13 -5.95
C TYR A 44 1.13 -13.28 -7.36
N GLU A 45 1.95 -13.82 -8.25
CA GLU A 45 1.55 -14.28 -9.57
C GLU A 45 1.83 -15.78 -9.65
N ASP A 46 0.81 -16.53 -10.05
CA ASP A 46 0.87 -17.98 -10.18
C ASP A 46 1.03 -18.33 -11.66
N PHE A 47 1.99 -19.19 -11.99
CA PHE A 47 2.25 -19.64 -13.36
C PHE A 47 2.64 -21.11 -13.41
N GLU A 48 2.36 -21.75 -14.53
CA GLU A 48 2.76 -23.13 -14.79
C GLU A 48 4.07 -23.15 -15.58
N CYS A 49 5.06 -23.90 -15.10
CA CYS A 49 6.31 -24.12 -15.80
C CYS A 49 6.63 -25.62 -15.78
N ASN A 50 6.70 -26.24 -16.96
CA ASN A 50 6.97 -27.66 -17.16
C ASN A 50 6.04 -28.58 -16.33
N GLY A 51 4.73 -28.27 -16.27
CA GLY A 51 3.74 -29.05 -15.54
C GLY A 51 3.76 -28.86 -14.01
N SER A 52 4.54 -27.91 -13.50
CA SER A 52 4.56 -27.53 -12.07
C SER A 52 4.02 -26.12 -11.88
N PHE A 53 3.10 -25.95 -10.93
CA PHE A 53 2.62 -24.64 -10.51
C PHE A 53 3.66 -23.96 -9.63
N GLN A 54 4.08 -22.76 -10.03
CA GLN A 54 4.99 -21.90 -9.30
C GLN A 54 4.28 -20.60 -8.93
N ARG A 55 4.66 -20.06 -7.78
CA ARG A 55 4.15 -18.80 -7.25
C ARG A 55 5.31 -17.84 -7.04
N LEU A 56 5.22 -16.64 -7.60
CA LEU A 56 6.26 -15.62 -7.50
C LEU A 56 5.70 -14.33 -6.88
N GLU A 57 6.47 -13.74 -5.98
CA GLU A 57 6.19 -12.42 -5.43
C GLU A 57 6.49 -11.35 -6.48
N THR A 58 5.47 -10.62 -6.93
CA THR A 58 5.61 -9.64 -8.01
C THR A 58 5.50 -8.20 -7.53
N ARG A 59 4.71 -7.92 -6.50
CA ARG A 59 4.53 -6.57 -5.94
C ARG A 59 4.32 -6.59 -4.44
N TYR A 60 4.60 -5.45 -3.82
CA TYR A 60 4.47 -5.23 -2.39
C TYR A 60 3.71 -3.94 -2.12
N ARG A 61 2.84 -3.94 -1.11
CA ARG A 61 2.05 -2.77 -0.71
C ARG A 61 2.19 -2.51 0.78
N LEU A 62 2.75 -1.37 1.15
CA LEU A 62 2.70 -0.88 2.53
C LEU A 62 1.35 -0.22 2.77
N LYS A 63 0.75 -0.56 3.91
CA LYS A 63 -0.43 0.11 4.46
C LYS A 63 0.03 1.15 5.47
N LEU A 64 -0.35 2.41 5.26
CA LEU A 64 -0.02 3.50 6.17
C LEU A 64 -1.22 3.84 7.07
N THR A 65 -0.95 4.42 8.25
CA THR A 65 -1.99 4.86 9.21
C THR A 65 -2.92 5.92 8.63
N ASN A 66 -2.43 6.76 7.72
CA ASN A 66 -3.20 7.82 7.07
C ASN A 66 -4.15 7.29 5.98
N GLY A 67 -4.19 5.98 5.75
CA GLY A 67 -4.98 5.32 4.71
C GLY A 67 -4.28 5.23 3.34
N GLU A 68 -3.19 5.95 3.13
CA GLU A 68 -2.38 5.84 1.92
C GLU A 68 -1.73 4.45 1.79
N ARG A 69 -1.44 4.08 0.55
CA ARG A 69 -0.74 2.84 0.22
C ARG A 69 0.48 3.15 -0.62
N VAL A 70 1.60 2.54 -0.26
CA VAL A 70 2.83 2.64 -1.04
C VAL A 70 3.04 1.30 -1.73
N GLU A 71 2.85 1.27 -3.05
CA GLU A 71 3.13 0.10 -3.87
C GLU A 71 4.57 0.18 -4.38
N PHE A 72 5.30 -0.92 -4.30
CA PHE A 72 6.63 -1.02 -4.89
C PHE A 72 6.87 -2.41 -5.47
N TRP A 73 7.73 -2.48 -6.49
CA TRP A 73 8.10 -3.71 -7.17
C TRP A 73 9.49 -3.59 -7.78
N PHE A 74 10.10 -4.73 -8.09
CA PHE A 74 11.41 -4.78 -8.73
C PHE A 74 11.25 -5.07 -10.22
N ASN A 75 11.68 -4.14 -11.07
CA ASN A 75 11.71 -4.32 -12.51
C ASN A 75 13.17 -4.32 -12.97
N ARG A 76 13.66 -5.47 -13.45
CA ARG A 76 15.05 -5.67 -13.90
C ARG A 76 16.09 -5.25 -12.85
N GLY A 77 15.84 -5.60 -11.59
CA GLY A 77 16.70 -5.24 -10.45
C GLY A 77 16.56 -3.79 -9.98
N GLN A 78 15.81 -2.94 -10.69
CA GLN A 78 15.52 -1.58 -10.23
C GLN A 78 14.20 -1.55 -9.49
N MET A 79 14.21 -0.95 -8.29
CA MET A 79 12.98 -0.73 -7.55
C MET A 79 12.17 0.38 -8.20
N LYS A 80 10.88 0.12 -8.40
CA LYS A 80 9.86 1.10 -8.78
C LYS A 80 8.90 1.26 -7.62
N ILE A 81 8.49 2.50 -7.37
CA ILE A 81 7.60 2.87 -6.28
C ILE A 81 6.48 3.74 -6.84
N ASN A 82 5.27 3.51 -6.34
CA ASN A 82 4.09 4.29 -6.68
C ASN A 82 3.26 4.51 -5.41
N THR A 83 2.92 5.77 -5.14
CA THR A 83 2.09 6.13 -4.00
C THR A 83 0.64 6.22 -4.44
N ILE A 84 -0.20 5.39 -3.85
CA ILE A 84 -1.64 5.36 -4.07
C ILE A 84 -2.28 6.05 -2.88
N LYS A 85 -2.80 7.26 -3.10
CA LYS A 85 -3.66 7.90 -2.09
C LYS A 85 -4.92 7.07 -1.94
N ALA A 86 -5.39 6.87 -0.71
CA ALA A 86 -6.75 6.41 -0.52
C ALA A 86 -7.67 7.46 -1.14
N SER A 87 -8.34 7.09 -2.23
CA SER A 87 -9.57 7.77 -2.60
C SER A 87 -10.47 7.64 -1.37
N GLN A 88 -10.84 8.78 -0.77
CA GLN A 88 -11.95 8.80 0.16
C GLN A 88 -13.09 8.03 -0.51
N PRO A 89 -13.78 7.11 0.18
CA PRO A 89 -15.06 6.64 -0.35
C PRO A 89 -15.82 7.91 -0.69
N MET A 90 -16.29 8.05 -1.95
CA MET A 90 -17.24 9.10 -2.27
C MET A 90 -18.25 9.05 -1.14
N ALA A 91 -18.29 10.11 -0.31
CA ALA A 91 -19.42 10.28 0.57
C ALA A 91 -20.59 10.22 -0.40
N ASP A 92 -21.45 9.21 -0.26
CA ASP A 92 -22.75 9.20 -0.92
C ASP A 92 -23.33 10.57 -0.60
N ILE A 93 -23.26 11.48 -1.58
CA ILE A 93 -23.87 12.79 -1.48
C ILE A 93 -25.33 12.41 -1.48
N GLY A 94 -25.89 12.35 -0.27
CA GLY A 94 -27.21 11.79 0.00
C GLY A 94 -28.15 12.20 -1.11
N THR A 95 -28.84 11.21 -1.68
CA THR A 95 -29.92 11.43 -2.62
C THR A 95 -30.75 12.60 -2.07
N PRO A 96 -30.90 13.74 -2.78
CA PRO A 96 -31.67 14.85 -2.26
C PRO A 96 -33.11 14.37 -2.11
N THR A 97 -33.53 14.10 -0.88
CA THR A 97 -34.87 13.56 -0.54
C THR A 97 -35.95 14.63 -0.58
N GLN A 98 -35.68 15.83 -1.12
CA GLN A 98 -36.69 16.85 -1.34
C GLN A 98 -36.60 17.37 -2.78
N ILE A 99 -37.52 16.86 -3.59
CA ILE A 99 -37.98 17.56 -4.78
C ILE A 99 -38.65 18.84 -4.27
N SER A 100 -38.07 20.00 -4.57
CA SER A 100 -38.68 21.31 -4.28
C SER A 100 -40.10 21.33 -4.87
N GLN A 101 -41.12 21.51 -4.02
CA GLN A 101 -42.52 21.49 -4.44
C GLN A 101 -43.01 22.79 -5.09
N TYR A 102 -42.15 23.77 -5.36
CA TYR A 102 -42.59 25.02 -5.98
C TYR A 102 -41.52 25.57 -6.93
N ASN A 103 -41.75 25.40 -8.23
CA ASN A 103 -41.24 26.28 -9.27
C ASN A 103 -42.36 27.30 -9.54
N PHE A 104 -42.10 28.59 -9.29
CA PHE A 104 -42.86 29.72 -9.83
C PHE A 104 -42.02 30.39 -10.91
#